data_AF-A0A090X554-F1
#
_entry.id   AF-A0A090X554-F1
#
_cell.length_a   1.000
_cell.length_b   1.000
_cell.length_c   1.000
_cell.angle_alpha   90.00
_cell.angle_beta   90.00
_cell.angle_gamma   90.00
#
_symmetry.space_group_name_H-M   'P 1'
#
loop_
_entity.id
_entity.type
_entity.pdbx_description
1 polymer ?
#
loop_
_entity_poly.entity_id
_entity_poly.type
_entity_poly.pdbx_seq_one_letter_code
_entity_poly.pdbx_strand_id
1 'polypeptide(L)' 'MPTMKMNPEIKDIFDFDFDDFTLEDYDPHPHIKGKVAI' A
#
# COMPACT_ATOMS: atom_id res chain seq x y z
N MET A 1 2.54 -2.59 13.83
CA MET A 1 2.67 -1.28 13.12
C MET A 1 2.91 -1.68 11.68
N PRO A 2 2.00 -1.33 10.75
CA PRO A 2 2.09 -1.84 9.39
C PRO A 2 3.41 -1.41 8.76
N THR A 3 4.09 -2.35 8.13
CA THR A 3 5.36 -2.12 7.46
C THR A 3 5.14 -2.28 5.96
N MET A 4 5.38 -1.19 5.23
CA MET A 4 5.32 -1.21 3.78
C MET A 4 6.69 -1.64 3.25
N LYS A 5 6.75 -2.80 2.60
CA LYS A 5 7.91 -3.22 1.80
C LYS A 5 7.71 -2.76 0.37
N MET A 6 8.76 -2.16 -0.18
CA MET A 6 8.86 -1.80 -1.59
C MET A 6 10.01 -2.58 -2.20
N ASN A 7 9.90 -2.92 -3.48
CA ASN A 7 10.95 -3.61 -4.21
C ASN A 7 12.21 -2.71 -4.36
N PRO A 8 13.35 -3.05 -3.73
CA PRO A 8 14.56 -2.23 -3.80
C PRO A 8 15.31 -2.39 -5.13
N GLU A 9 14.90 -3.33 -5.99
CA GLU A 9 15.52 -3.54 -7.31
C GLU A 9 15.06 -2.49 -8.32
N ILE A 10 13.88 -1.88 -8.09
CA ILE A 10 13.35 -0.80 -8.92
C ILE A 10 13.98 0.53 -8.52
N LYS A 11 14.67 1.15 -9.48
CA LYS A 11 15.39 2.42 -9.29
C LYS A 11 14.70 3.60 -9.96
N ASP A 12 13.63 3.36 -10.70
CA ASP A 12 12.87 4.37 -11.44
C ASP A 12 11.45 4.48 -10.91
N ILE A 13 10.98 5.70 -10.67
CA ILE A 13 9.66 5.98 -10.06
C ILE A 13 8.48 5.63 -10.98
N PHE A 14 8.72 5.49 -12.29
CA PHE A 14 7.70 5.18 -13.28
C PHE A 14 7.58 3.68 -13.59
N ASP A 15 8.55 2.89 -13.12
CA ASP A 15 8.61 1.44 -13.35
C ASP A 15 7.98 0.65 -12.19
N PHE A 16 7.55 1.34 -11.11
CA PHE A 16 6.81 0.71 -10.01
C PHE A 16 5.44 0.23 -10.49
N ASP A 17 5.20 -1.06 -10.35
CA ASP A 17 3.86 -1.63 -10.54
C ASP A 17 3.17 -1.88 -9.18
N PHE A 18 1.89 -2.23 -9.21
CA PHE A 18 1.13 -2.48 -7.97
C PHE A 18 1.69 -3.67 -7.17
N ASP A 19 2.33 -4.62 -7.85
CA ASP A 19 2.92 -5.83 -7.25
C ASP A 19 4.20 -5.51 -6.44
N ASP A 20 4.86 -4.39 -6.70
CA ASP A 20 6.10 -3.99 -6.01
C ASP A 20 5.86 -3.43 -4.61
N PHE A 21 4.60 -3.19 -4.26
CA PHE A 21 4.18 -2.70 -2.96
C PHE A 21 3.54 -3.83 -2.16
N THR A 22 4.28 -4.35 -1.19
CA THR A 22 3.76 -5.35 -0.26
C THR A 22 3.54 -4.71 1.10
N LEU A 23 2.30 -4.78 1.60
CA LEU A 23 1.97 -4.34 2.94
C LEU A 23 2.00 -5.54 3.88
N GLU A 24 3.01 -5.60 4.73
CA GLU A 24 3.13 -6.60 5.80
C GLU A 24 2.66 -6.01 7.13
N ASP A 25 2.19 -6.84 8.06
CA ASP A 25 1.70 -6.42 9.38
C ASP A 25 0.51 -5.43 9.32
N TYR A 26 -0.28 -5.48 8.24
CA TYR A 26 -1.55 -4.74 8.18
C TYR A 26 -2.62 -5.47 8.98
N ASP A 27 -2.90 -4.95 10.17
CA ASP A 27 -4.09 -5.30 10.97
C ASP A 27 -5.17 -4.22 10.76
N PRO A 28 -5.97 -4.30 9.68
CA PRO A 28 -7.05 -3.35 9.46
C PRO A 28 -8.12 -3.56 10.52
N HIS A 29 -8.35 -2.50 11.30
CA HIS A 29 -9.61 -2.38 12.01
C HIS A 29 -10.79 -2.41 11.03
N PRO A 30 -11.98 -2.86 11.48
CA PRO A 30 -13.15 -3.00 10.64
C PRO A 30 -13.39 -1.72 9.82
N HIS A 31 -13.47 -1.87 8.50
CA HIS A 31 -13.61 -0.74 7.58
C HIS A 31 -14.85 0.11 7.92
N ILE A 32 -14.63 1.38 8.23
CA ILE A 32 -15.71 2.36 8.41
C ILE A 32 -16.01 2.99 7.05
N LYS A 33 -17.17 2.69 6.48
CA LYS A 33 -17.59 3.26 5.18
C LYS A 33 -17.93 4.75 5.35
N GLY A 34 -16.95 5.63 5.13
CA GLY A 34 -17.19 7.06 4.98
C GLY A 34 -17.91 7.34 3.65
N LYS A 35 -19.04 8.04 3.69
CA LYS A 35 -19.67 8.55 2.46
C LYS A 35 -18.80 9.67 1.89
N VAL A 36 -18.33 9.50 0.66
CA VAL A 36 -17.71 10.59 -0.11
C VAL A 36 -18.83 11.54 -0.52
N ALA A 37 -18.69 12.81 -0.19
CA ALA A 37 -19.57 13.86 -0.71
C ALA A 37 -19.11 14.22 -2.13
N ILE A 38 -20.06 14.27 -3.06
CA ILE A 38 -19.89 14.72 -4.45
C ILE A 38 -19.96 16.24 -4.50
#